data_AF-A0A7L0E7U0-F1
#
_entry.id   AF-A0A7L0E7U0-F1
#
_cell.length_a   1.000
_cell.length_b   1.000
_cell.length_c   1.000
_cell.angle_alpha   90.00
_cell.angle_beta   90.00
_cell.angle_gamma   90.00
#
_symmetry.space_group_name_H-M   'P 1'
#
loop_
_entity.id
_entity.type
_entity.pdbx_description
1 polymer ?
#
loop_
_entity_poly.entity_id
_entity_poly.type
_entity_poly.pdbx_seq_one_letter_code
_entity_poly.pdbx_strand_id
1 'polypeptide(L)'
;LYPFWQNDTKTPKVDDGSSPEIKISVPFIFFGASYRSIYVNNNGVISFNTLVSQFTPEAFPLADGRAFIAPFWADVHNGIRGEVYYRESTDPELLRRASKDIRKHFKDMASFSATWVFVVTWEEVTFYGGSSTTPVNTFQAVLITDGTSSFAIFNYHEISWTTGTASGGDPLTGLGGVMAQAGFNGGNITNFFSIPSSRTPDVVNIEETTNVNIPGRWVFKIDGREI
;
A
#
# COMPACT_ATOMS: atom_id res chain seq x y z
N LEU A 1 10.76 -3.00 8.23
CA LEU A 1 9.74 -1.94 8.12
C LEU A 1 10.33 -0.57 8.45
N TYR A 2 9.71 0.51 7.98
CA TYR A 2 9.85 1.85 8.56
C TYR A 2 9.17 1.89 9.93
N PRO A 3 9.65 2.72 10.87
CA PRO A 3 9.07 2.77 12.20
C PRO A 3 7.59 3.19 12.13
N PHE A 4 6.75 2.54 12.91
CA PHE A 4 5.36 2.91 13.16
C PHE A 4 5.08 2.63 14.64
N TRP A 5 4.16 3.37 15.24
CA TRP A 5 4.04 3.42 16.70
C TRP A 5 2.58 3.45 17.13
N GLN A 6 2.31 3.07 18.38
CA GLN A 6 0.95 3.11 18.95
C GLN A 6 0.31 4.51 18.97
N ASN A 7 1.12 5.58 18.91
CA ASN A 7 0.65 6.96 18.86
C ASN A 7 0.51 7.52 17.43
N ASP A 8 0.78 6.72 16.39
CA ASP A 8 0.40 7.09 15.03
C ASP A 8 -1.12 7.14 14.89
N THR A 9 -1.61 7.84 13.86
CA THR A 9 -3.05 7.89 13.62
C THR A 9 -3.53 6.54 13.12
N LYS A 10 -4.73 6.15 13.52
CA LYS A 10 -5.34 4.87 13.15
C LYS A 10 -6.60 5.09 12.32
N THR A 11 -6.86 4.19 11.39
CA THR A 11 -8.19 4.10 10.79
C THR A 11 -9.21 3.54 11.80
N PRO A 12 -10.52 3.70 11.55
CA PRO A 12 -11.54 3.09 12.37
C PRO A 12 -11.46 1.55 12.36
N LYS A 13 -11.86 0.94 13.49
CA LYS A 13 -12.03 -0.51 13.68
C LYS A 13 -13.37 -0.97 13.13
N VAL A 14 -13.46 -1.07 11.82
CA VAL A 14 -14.69 -1.44 11.12
C VAL A 14 -14.32 -2.07 9.79
N ASP A 15 -15.16 -3.00 9.36
CA ASP A 15 -15.15 -3.52 8.01
C ASP A 15 -15.24 -2.39 6.97
N ASP A 16 -14.48 -2.50 5.88
CA ASP A 16 -14.43 -1.48 4.80
C ASP A 16 -14.13 -0.04 5.27
N GLY A 17 -13.53 0.12 6.45
CA GLY A 17 -13.22 1.43 7.02
C GLY A 17 -12.17 2.21 6.23
N SER A 18 -12.19 3.53 6.41
CA SER A 18 -11.20 4.43 5.82
C SER A 18 -10.90 5.60 6.76
N SER A 19 -9.73 6.19 6.61
CA SER A 19 -9.44 7.51 7.18
C SER A 19 -10.40 8.58 6.61
N PRO A 20 -10.57 9.72 7.31
CA PRO A 20 -11.04 10.94 6.65
C PRO A 20 -10.04 11.39 5.56
N GLU A 21 -10.39 12.43 4.81
CA GLU A 21 -9.45 13.04 3.87
C GLU A 21 -8.22 13.58 4.61
N ILE A 22 -7.03 13.16 4.18
CA ILE A 22 -5.76 13.62 4.74
C ILE A 22 -5.17 14.62 3.76
N LYS A 23 -5.13 15.90 4.14
CA LYS A 23 -4.41 16.93 3.39
C LYS A 23 -2.92 16.76 3.65
N ILE A 24 -2.12 16.59 2.59
CA ILE A 24 -0.66 16.40 2.69
C ILE A 24 0.07 17.73 2.53
N SER A 25 1.13 17.95 3.31
CA SER A 25 1.86 19.22 3.36
C SER A 25 2.72 19.48 2.12
N VAL A 26 3.18 18.42 1.45
CA VAL A 26 3.96 18.47 0.21
C VAL A 26 3.18 17.76 -0.90
N PRO A 27 3.07 18.33 -2.11
CA PRO A 27 2.42 17.66 -3.22
C PRO A 27 3.07 16.32 -3.54
N PHE A 28 2.25 15.30 -3.77
CA PHE A 28 2.71 13.98 -4.20
C PHE A 28 2.39 13.81 -5.68
N ILE A 29 3.40 13.48 -6.49
CA ILE A 29 3.22 13.27 -7.92
C ILE A 29 3.02 11.79 -8.19
N PHE A 30 1.91 11.42 -8.81
CA PHE A 30 1.61 10.04 -9.16
C PHE A 30 1.07 9.98 -10.59
N PHE A 31 1.73 9.20 -11.44
CA PHE A 31 1.43 9.13 -12.87
C PHE A 31 1.37 10.50 -13.58
N GLY A 32 2.29 11.41 -13.22
CA GLY A 32 2.35 12.77 -13.73
C GLY A 32 1.28 13.73 -13.21
N ALA A 33 0.33 13.26 -12.40
CA ALA A 33 -0.67 14.09 -11.74
C ALA A 33 -0.21 14.50 -10.32
N SER A 34 -0.47 15.75 -9.95
CA SER A 34 -0.13 16.28 -8.62
C SER A 34 -1.32 16.17 -7.68
N TYR A 35 -1.12 15.51 -6.54
CA TYR A 35 -2.14 15.31 -5.51
C TYR A 35 -1.78 16.05 -4.23
N ARG A 36 -2.82 16.53 -3.53
CA ARG A 36 -2.71 17.25 -2.25
C ARG A 36 -3.55 16.62 -1.15
N SER A 37 -4.18 15.50 -1.43
CA SER A 37 -4.84 14.70 -0.42
C SER A 37 -4.83 13.22 -0.75
N ILE A 38 -4.90 12.44 0.31
CA ILE A 38 -4.97 10.97 0.27
C ILE A 38 -6.02 10.46 1.26
N TYR A 39 -6.42 9.22 1.06
CA TYR A 39 -7.19 8.42 1.99
C TYR A 39 -6.46 7.11 2.25
N VAL A 40 -6.52 6.62 3.49
CA VAL A 40 -5.99 5.31 3.88
C VAL A 40 -7.17 4.39 4.14
N ASN A 41 -7.29 3.35 3.32
CA ASN A 41 -8.38 2.38 3.39
C ASN A 41 -7.92 1.10 4.11
N ASN A 42 -8.83 0.49 4.87
CA ASN A 42 -8.56 -0.74 5.63
C ASN A 42 -8.16 -1.91 4.73
N ASN A 43 -8.73 -1.98 3.53
CA ASN A 43 -8.50 -3.01 2.51
C ASN A 43 -7.16 -2.88 1.78
N GLY A 44 -6.17 -2.20 2.36
CA GLY A 44 -4.80 -2.19 1.79
C GLY A 44 -4.59 -1.24 0.63
N VAL A 45 -5.32 -0.12 0.60
CA VAL A 45 -5.26 0.89 -0.47
C VAL A 45 -4.99 2.29 0.09
N ILE A 46 -4.15 3.06 -0.61
CA ILE A 46 -3.99 4.50 -0.45
C ILE A 46 -4.51 5.17 -1.72
N SER A 47 -5.63 5.87 -1.64
CA SER A 47 -6.26 6.51 -2.80
C SER A 47 -6.11 8.03 -2.78
N PHE A 48 -6.15 8.64 -3.96
CA PHE A 48 -6.02 10.09 -4.11
C PHE A 48 -7.38 10.72 -4.44
N ASN A 49 -7.70 11.84 -3.79
CA ASN A 49 -8.93 12.64 -3.97
C ASN A 49 -10.29 11.94 -3.74
N THR A 50 -10.36 10.61 -3.74
CA THR A 50 -11.60 9.85 -3.58
C THR A 50 -11.40 8.59 -2.75
N LEU A 51 -12.48 8.12 -2.13
CA LEU A 51 -12.53 6.85 -1.41
C LEU A 51 -12.61 5.67 -2.39
N VAL A 52 -12.15 4.51 -1.93
CA VAL A 52 -12.34 3.21 -2.59
C VAL A 52 -13.25 2.39 -1.67
N SER A 53 -14.42 1.98 -2.18
CA SER A 53 -15.44 1.26 -1.40
C SER A 53 -15.49 -0.24 -1.71
N GLN A 54 -14.67 -0.70 -2.65
CA GLN A 54 -14.64 -2.07 -3.11
C GLN A 54 -13.71 -2.89 -2.22
N PHE A 55 -14.24 -3.99 -1.67
CA PHE A 55 -13.50 -4.97 -0.88
C PHE A 55 -12.91 -6.08 -1.76
N THR A 56 -13.67 -6.54 -2.76
CA THR A 56 -13.17 -7.52 -3.73
C THR A 56 -12.23 -6.82 -4.73
N PRO A 57 -10.96 -7.25 -4.84
CA PRO A 57 -10.00 -6.62 -5.72
C PRO A 57 -10.34 -6.83 -7.20
N GLU A 58 -10.22 -5.77 -7.97
CA GLU A 58 -10.36 -5.78 -9.44
C GLU A 58 -8.97 -5.72 -10.10
N ALA A 59 -8.83 -6.36 -11.26
CA ALA A 59 -7.57 -6.38 -11.99
C ALA A 59 -7.26 -5.01 -12.60
N PHE A 60 -6.02 -4.55 -12.47
CA PHE A 60 -5.59 -3.31 -13.12
C PHE A 60 -5.43 -3.50 -14.63
N PRO A 61 -5.70 -2.47 -15.46
CA PRO A 61 -6.11 -1.11 -15.06
C PRO A 61 -7.61 -0.99 -14.75
N LEU A 62 -7.96 -0.12 -13.79
CA LEU A 62 -9.30 0.40 -13.59
C LEU A 62 -9.42 1.78 -14.22
N ALA A 63 -10.18 1.87 -15.30
CA ALA A 63 -10.43 3.10 -16.06
C ALA A 63 -11.65 3.87 -15.54
N ASP A 64 -11.82 3.92 -14.23
CA ASP A 64 -12.96 4.56 -13.55
C ASP A 64 -12.58 5.92 -12.91
N GLY A 65 -11.40 6.44 -13.26
CA GLY A 65 -10.88 7.71 -12.76
C GLY A 65 -10.22 7.64 -11.39
N ARG A 66 -10.24 6.50 -10.69
CA ARG A 66 -9.67 6.37 -9.35
C ARG A 66 -8.18 6.06 -9.42
N ALA A 67 -7.38 7.04 -9.01
CA ALA A 67 -5.95 6.85 -8.82
C ALA A 67 -5.66 6.35 -7.40
N PHE A 68 -4.94 5.24 -7.28
CA PHE A 68 -4.55 4.68 -5.98
C PHE A 68 -3.34 3.76 -6.04
N ILE A 69 -2.76 3.57 -4.86
CA ILE A 69 -1.61 2.71 -4.57
C ILE A 69 -2.13 1.56 -3.72
N ALA A 70 -1.91 0.33 -4.16
CA ALA A 70 -2.35 -0.88 -3.48
C ALA A 70 -1.11 -1.72 -3.11
N PRO A 71 -0.49 -1.53 -1.93
CA PRO A 71 0.52 -2.48 -1.46
C PRO A 71 -0.04 -3.90 -1.38
N PHE A 72 -1.29 -4.07 -0.94
CA PHE A 72 -1.97 -5.36 -0.89
C PHE A 72 -3.49 -5.14 -0.77
N TRP A 73 -4.18 -4.93 -1.89
CA TRP A 73 -5.63 -4.73 -1.89
C TRP A 73 -6.36 -6.06 -1.75
N ALA A 74 -7.01 -6.27 -0.61
CA ALA A 74 -7.85 -7.42 -0.29
C ALA A 74 -8.89 -7.05 0.77
N ASP A 75 -9.87 -7.91 0.97
CA ASP A 75 -10.99 -7.72 1.90
C ASP A 75 -10.54 -7.89 3.38
N VAL A 76 -9.97 -6.81 3.95
CA VAL A 76 -9.35 -6.76 5.28
C VAL A 76 -10.40 -6.37 6.32
N HIS A 77 -10.43 -7.10 7.43
CA HIS A 77 -11.33 -6.80 8.55
C HIS A 77 -10.55 -6.48 9.84
N ASN A 78 -10.10 -5.23 9.98
CA ASN A 78 -9.35 -4.77 11.16
C ASN A 78 -10.21 -4.67 12.45
N GLY A 79 -11.54 -4.62 12.31
CA GLY A 79 -12.50 -4.72 13.41
C GLY A 79 -12.49 -6.07 14.15
N ILE A 80 -12.02 -7.14 13.51
CA ILE A 80 -11.81 -8.46 14.13
C ILE A 80 -10.41 -8.52 14.76
N ARG A 81 -9.38 -8.21 13.97
CA ARG A 81 -7.98 -8.26 14.41
C ARG A 81 -7.08 -7.34 13.59
N GLY A 82 -6.06 -6.80 14.24
CA GLY A 82 -5.03 -5.97 13.61
C GLY A 82 -5.40 -4.50 13.51
N GLU A 83 -4.41 -3.67 13.23
CA GLU A 83 -4.53 -2.20 13.26
C GLU A 83 -3.98 -1.62 11.96
N VAL A 84 -4.52 -0.49 11.51
CA VAL A 84 -3.97 0.23 10.36
C VAL A 84 -3.48 1.59 10.84
N TYR A 85 -2.16 1.73 10.90
CA TYR A 85 -1.49 2.95 11.32
C TYR A 85 -1.06 3.77 10.13
N TYR A 86 -1.18 5.08 10.23
CA TYR A 86 -0.63 6.00 9.24
C TYR A 86 -0.09 7.27 9.87
N ARG A 87 0.94 7.83 9.24
CA ARG A 87 1.39 9.20 9.53
C ARG A 87 2.08 9.83 8.34
N GLU A 88 1.92 11.15 8.26
CA GLU A 88 2.81 12.05 7.56
C GLU A 88 4.03 12.36 8.45
N SER A 89 5.20 12.55 7.85
CA SER A 89 6.40 12.91 8.58
C SER A 89 7.37 13.72 7.72
N THR A 90 7.88 14.80 8.32
CA THR A 90 9.02 15.58 7.85
C THR A 90 10.19 15.50 8.84
N ASP A 91 10.24 14.45 9.66
CA ASP A 91 11.28 14.24 10.65
C ASP A 91 12.65 14.05 9.96
N PRO A 92 13.70 14.81 10.32
CA PRO A 92 14.99 14.77 9.62
C PRO A 92 15.63 13.39 9.56
N GLU A 93 15.49 12.55 10.58
CA GLU A 93 16.08 11.22 10.59
C GLU A 93 15.33 10.27 9.65
N LEU A 94 13.99 10.35 9.64
CA LEU A 94 13.18 9.57 8.70
C LEU A 94 13.41 10.01 7.25
N LEU A 95 13.49 11.32 6.99
CA LEU A 95 13.81 11.87 5.67
C LEU A 95 15.20 11.44 5.21
N ARG A 96 16.20 11.45 6.09
CA ARG A 96 17.57 10.98 5.78
C ARG A 96 17.58 9.49 5.43
N ARG A 97 16.83 8.67 6.17
CA ARG A 97 16.66 7.24 5.87
C ARG A 97 16.01 7.03 4.50
N ALA A 98 14.89 7.69 4.24
CA ALA A 98 14.20 7.62 2.96
C ALA A 98 15.07 8.04 1.78
N SER A 99 15.80 9.14 1.94
CA SER A 99 16.74 9.61 0.92
C SER A 99 17.86 8.59 0.65
N LYS A 100 18.38 7.93 1.69
CA LYS A 100 19.39 6.88 1.54
C LYS A 100 18.82 5.65 0.80
N ASP A 101 17.61 5.24 1.13
CA ASP A 101 16.95 4.10 0.45
C ASP A 101 16.73 4.40 -1.03
N ILE A 102 16.24 5.60 -1.40
CA ILE A 102 16.07 5.97 -2.82
C ILE A 102 17.41 6.03 -3.56
N ARG A 103 18.41 6.74 -3.02
CA ARG A 103 19.74 6.82 -3.65
C ARG A 103 20.44 5.47 -3.82
N LYS A 104 20.13 4.50 -2.96
CA LYS A 104 20.67 3.13 -3.05
C LYS A 104 20.10 2.39 -4.27
N HIS A 105 18.84 2.60 -4.59
CA HIS A 105 18.11 1.81 -5.60
C HIS A 105 18.03 2.51 -6.98
N PHE A 106 18.13 3.84 -7.02
CA PHE A 106 18.08 4.63 -8.26
C PHE A 106 19.39 5.39 -8.47
N LYS A 107 20.25 4.89 -9.37
CA LYS A 107 21.61 5.43 -9.60
C LYS A 107 21.60 6.83 -10.21
N ASP A 108 20.60 7.14 -11.00
CA ASP A 108 20.34 8.45 -11.61
C ASP A 108 19.83 9.49 -10.59
N MET A 109 19.47 9.06 -9.38
CA MET A 109 18.95 9.90 -8.30
C MET A 109 19.98 10.17 -7.20
N ALA A 110 21.28 10.19 -7.52
CA ALA A 110 22.35 10.32 -6.52
C ALA A 110 22.27 11.59 -5.64
N SER A 111 21.59 12.65 -6.10
CA SER A 111 21.37 13.89 -5.33
C SER A 111 19.98 13.98 -4.68
N PHE A 112 19.14 12.96 -4.80
CA PHE A 112 17.78 12.98 -4.25
C PHE A 112 17.81 13.19 -2.72
N SER A 113 16.92 14.06 -2.26
CA SER A 113 16.70 14.33 -0.83
C SER A 113 15.21 14.45 -0.57
N ALA A 114 14.64 13.48 0.14
CA ALA A 114 13.25 13.50 0.54
C ALA A 114 12.96 14.72 1.43
N THR A 115 11.87 15.42 1.11
CA THR A 115 11.32 16.51 1.95
C THR A 115 10.07 16.04 2.68
N TRP A 116 9.51 14.91 2.27
CA TRP A 116 8.27 14.37 2.79
C TRP A 116 8.22 12.85 2.73
N VAL A 117 7.68 12.24 3.78
CA VAL A 117 7.40 10.80 3.86
C VAL A 117 6.01 10.58 4.45
N PHE A 118 5.28 9.60 3.91
CA PHE A 118 4.05 9.09 4.51
C PHE A 118 4.13 7.57 4.68
N VAL A 119 3.93 7.10 5.89
CA VAL A 119 4.03 5.68 6.25
C VAL A 119 2.64 5.18 6.55
N VAL A 120 2.25 4.04 5.96
CA VAL A 120 1.03 3.31 6.29
C VAL A 120 1.38 1.85 6.56
N THR A 121 0.96 1.31 7.69
CA THR A 121 1.18 -0.08 8.08
C THR A 121 -0.14 -0.73 8.44
N TRP A 122 -0.47 -1.82 7.75
CA TRP A 122 -1.53 -2.75 8.14
C TRP A 122 -0.84 -3.83 8.97
N GLU A 123 -0.99 -3.76 10.29
CA GLU A 123 -0.33 -4.63 11.27
C GLU A 123 -1.29 -5.72 11.75
N GLU A 124 -0.87 -6.98 11.61
CA GLU A 124 -1.61 -8.18 12.02
C GLU A 124 -3.10 -8.18 11.63
N VAL A 125 -3.40 -7.68 10.43
CA VAL A 125 -4.79 -7.60 9.96
C VAL A 125 -5.27 -8.96 9.47
N THR A 126 -6.49 -9.33 9.87
CA THR A 126 -7.19 -10.52 9.36
C THR A 126 -8.12 -10.15 8.19
N PHE A 127 -8.73 -11.15 7.58
CA PHE A 127 -9.64 -11.01 6.44
C PHE A 127 -11.11 -11.04 6.85
N TYR A 128 -11.99 -10.55 5.97
CA TYR A 128 -13.43 -10.64 6.15
C TYR A 128 -13.93 -12.08 6.24
N GLY A 129 -14.69 -12.38 7.28
CA GLY A 129 -15.17 -13.73 7.61
C GLY A 129 -14.15 -14.60 8.33
N GLY A 130 -12.98 -14.05 8.68
CA GLY A 130 -12.04 -14.66 9.61
C GLY A 130 -12.47 -14.51 11.07
N SER A 131 -11.55 -14.77 12.00
CA SER A 131 -11.77 -14.67 13.44
C SER A 131 -10.50 -14.19 14.17
N SER A 132 -10.52 -14.15 15.50
CA SER A 132 -9.32 -13.83 16.29
C SER A 132 -8.21 -14.88 16.16
N THR A 133 -8.52 -16.08 15.66
CA THR A 133 -7.58 -17.20 15.52
C THR A 133 -7.17 -17.48 14.07
N THR A 134 -7.75 -16.79 13.09
CA THR A 134 -7.35 -16.95 11.68
C THR A 134 -6.00 -16.28 11.40
N PRO A 135 -5.33 -16.64 10.29
CA PRO A 135 -4.08 -16.02 9.89
C PRO A 135 -4.17 -14.50 9.76
N VAL A 136 -3.04 -13.84 9.90
CA VAL A 136 -2.92 -12.39 9.77
C VAL A 136 -1.86 -12.01 8.77
N ASN A 137 -1.97 -10.80 8.24
CA ASN A 137 -0.98 -10.19 7.37
C ASN A 137 -0.40 -8.94 8.03
N THR A 138 0.89 -8.72 7.83
CA THR A 138 1.57 -7.45 8.15
C THR A 138 2.30 -6.93 6.93
N PHE A 139 1.89 -5.75 6.44
CA PHE A 139 2.47 -5.09 5.27
C PHE A 139 2.44 -3.57 5.41
N GLN A 140 3.29 -2.89 4.64
CA GLN A 140 3.52 -1.46 4.77
C GLN A 140 3.76 -0.79 3.41
N ALA A 141 3.18 0.38 3.22
CA ALA A 141 3.55 1.31 2.15
C ALA A 141 4.26 2.54 2.74
N VAL A 142 5.30 3.01 2.06
CA VAL A 142 6.02 4.25 2.37
C VAL A 142 6.05 5.09 1.10
N LEU A 143 5.35 6.22 1.13
CA LEU A 143 5.37 7.22 0.07
C LEU A 143 6.45 8.25 0.38
N ILE A 144 7.28 8.59 -0.60
CA ILE A 144 8.45 9.44 -0.42
C ILE A 144 8.47 10.45 -1.57
N THR A 145 8.65 11.74 -1.26
CA THR A 145 8.81 12.76 -2.31
C THR A 145 9.75 13.87 -1.88
N ASP A 146 10.36 14.55 -2.86
CA ASP A 146 11.00 15.85 -2.70
C ASP A 146 10.10 17.02 -3.14
N GLY A 147 8.86 16.72 -3.57
CA GLY A 147 7.90 17.64 -4.17
C GLY A 147 7.89 17.60 -5.71
N THR A 148 8.86 16.93 -6.34
CA THR A 148 8.98 16.75 -7.80
C THR A 148 9.04 15.27 -8.17
N SER A 149 9.98 14.51 -7.60
CA SER A 149 10.12 13.07 -7.79
C SER A 149 9.43 12.32 -6.66
N SER A 150 8.66 11.31 -7.00
CA SER A 150 7.85 10.58 -6.02
C SER A 150 8.07 9.08 -6.14
N PHE A 151 8.15 8.43 -5.00
CA PHE A 151 8.49 7.01 -4.88
C PHE A 151 7.54 6.31 -3.91
N ALA A 152 7.37 5.01 -4.12
CA ALA A 152 6.69 4.13 -3.18
C ALA A 152 7.60 2.96 -2.83
N ILE A 153 7.66 2.63 -1.53
CA ILE A 153 8.25 1.40 -1.03
C ILE A 153 7.12 0.54 -0.45
N PHE A 154 7.01 -0.70 -0.90
CA PHE A 154 6.21 -1.71 -0.21
C PHE A 154 7.14 -2.62 0.59
N ASN A 155 6.77 -2.90 1.83
CA ASN A 155 7.44 -3.87 2.67
C ASN A 155 6.41 -4.90 3.16
N TYR A 156 6.70 -6.18 2.96
CA TYR A 156 5.90 -7.29 3.43
C TYR A 156 6.66 -8.00 4.55
N HIS A 157 5.99 -8.26 5.67
CA HIS A 157 6.60 -8.96 6.80
C HIS A 157 6.08 -10.39 6.90
N GLU A 158 4.76 -10.54 6.90
CA GLU A 158 4.06 -11.82 6.97
C GLU A 158 2.83 -11.71 6.07
N ILE A 159 2.69 -12.62 5.12
CA ILE A 159 1.52 -12.73 4.24
C ILE A 159 1.07 -14.18 4.28
N SER A 160 -0.02 -14.45 4.97
CA SER A 160 -0.56 -15.80 5.18
C SER A 160 -1.94 -15.99 4.57
N TRP A 161 -2.59 -14.92 4.15
CA TRP A 161 -3.90 -14.95 3.52
C TRP A 161 -3.96 -13.97 2.34
N THR A 162 -4.87 -14.22 1.39
CA THR A 162 -4.98 -13.43 0.14
C THR A 162 -6.40 -12.97 -0.19
N THR A 163 -7.42 -13.53 0.46
CA THR A 163 -8.81 -13.36 0.07
C THR A 163 -9.76 -13.46 1.26
N GLY A 164 -10.73 -12.54 1.37
CA GLY A 164 -11.84 -12.63 2.31
C GLY A 164 -12.95 -13.58 1.82
N THR A 165 -13.80 -14.04 2.73
CA THR A 165 -14.88 -15.01 2.41
C THR A 165 -15.91 -14.47 1.43
N ALA A 166 -16.21 -13.17 1.46
CA ALA A 166 -17.09 -12.51 0.48
C ALA A 166 -16.49 -12.52 -0.94
N SER A 167 -15.17 -12.68 -1.03
CA SER A 167 -14.41 -12.80 -2.28
C SER A 167 -14.11 -14.27 -2.64
N GLY A 168 -14.76 -15.23 -1.97
CA GLY A 168 -14.63 -16.67 -2.21
C GLY A 168 -13.44 -17.34 -1.53
N GLY A 169 -12.81 -16.67 -0.55
CA GLY A 169 -11.75 -17.24 0.27
C GLY A 169 -12.29 -18.28 1.27
N ASP A 170 -11.44 -19.24 1.62
CA ASP A 170 -11.72 -20.21 2.67
C ASP A 170 -11.78 -19.54 4.05
N PRO A 171 -12.78 -19.84 4.90
CA PRO A 171 -13.01 -19.14 6.17
C PRO A 171 -11.94 -19.40 7.25
N LEU A 172 -11.11 -20.43 7.10
CA LEU A 172 -10.07 -20.76 8.07
C LEU A 172 -8.70 -20.23 7.66
N THR A 173 -8.42 -20.23 6.35
CA THR A 173 -7.10 -19.90 5.80
C THR A 173 -7.06 -18.54 5.10
N GLY A 174 -8.19 -18.02 4.62
CA GLY A 174 -8.23 -16.80 3.82
C GLY A 174 -7.55 -16.95 2.46
N LEU A 175 -7.51 -18.18 1.94
CA LEU A 175 -6.91 -18.54 0.65
C LEU A 175 -7.98 -19.00 -0.34
N GLY A 176 -7.66 -18.95 -1.62
CA GLY A 176 -8.61 -19.26 -2.70
C GLY A 176 -9.40 -18.03 -3.14
N GLY A 177 -10.40 -18.23 -4.00
CA GLY A 177 -11.26 -17.14 -4.48
C GLY A 177 -10.53 -16.08 -5.31
N VAL A 178 -10.88 -14.83 -5.06
CA VAL A 178 -10.44 -13.64 -5.80
C VAL A 178 -9.29 -12.95 -5.04
N MET A 179 -8.05 -13.35 -5.35
CA MET A 179 -6.85 -12.96 -4.58
C MET A 179 -6.49 -11.48 -4.65
N ALA A 180 -5.67 -11.06 -3.69
CA ALA A 180 -5.18 -9.70 -3.54
C ALA A 180 -4.57 -9.09 -4.82
N GLN A 181 -4.85 -7.80 -5.01
CA GLN A 181 -4.25 -6.97 -6.06
C GLN A 181 -3.13 -6.10 -5.44
N ALA A 182 -1.92 -6.15 -6.01
CA ALA A 182 -0.77 -5.39 -5.53
C ALA A 182 -0.15 -4.60 -6.69
N GLY A 183 0.06 -3.30 -6.49
CA GLY A 183 0.61 -2.39 -7.50
C GLY A 183 -0.02 -1.00 -7.49
N PHE A 184 -0.23 -0.45 -8.68
CA PHE A 184 -0.61 0.94 -8.90
C PHE A 184 -1.69 1.05 -9.97
N ASN A 185 -2.72 1.84 -9.70
CA ASN A 185 -3.74 2.20 -10.69
C ASN A 185 -3.78 3.73 -10.84
N GLY A 186 -3.57 4.25 -12.05
CA GLY A 186 -3.60 5.68 -12.35
C GLY A 186 -4.97 6.22 -12.72
N GLY A 187 -6.03 5.41 -12.63
CA GLY A 187 -7.41 5.80 -12.96
C GLY A 187 -7.71 5.87 -14.46
N ASN A 188 -6.82 5.37 -15.31
CA ASN A 188 -6.99 5.31 -16.76
C ASN A 188 -6.39 4.00 -17.33
N ILE A 189 -6.61 3.74 -18.62
CA ILE A 189 -6.20 2.49 -19.27
C ILE A 189 -4.69 2.34 -19.48
N THR A 190 -3.91 3.43 -19.41
CA THR A 190 -2.49 3.43 -19.76
C THR A 190 -1.57 3.45 -18.55
N ASN A 191 -1.99 4.05 -17.45
CA ASN A 191 -1.15 4.25 -16.27
C ASN A 191 -1.52 3.24 -15.20
N PHE A 192 -0.83 2.10 -15.19
CA PHE A 192 -0.98 1.10 -14.14
C PHE A 192 0.26 0.21 -14.08
N PHE A 193 0.39 -0.51 -12.98
CA PHE A 193 1.39 -1.56 -12.82
C PHE A 193 0.86 -2.61 -11.84
N SER A 194 1.05 -3.89 -12.17
CA SER A 194 0.78 -4.99 -11.24
C SER A 194 2.09 -5.65 -10.85
N ILE A 195 2.29 -5.89 -9.56
CA ILE A 195 3.40 -6.71 -9.09
C ILE A 195 3.25 -8.12 -9.67
N PRO A 196 4.32 -8.78 -10.13
CA PRO A 196 4.29 -10.19 -10.53
C PRO A 196 3.57 -11.06 -9.49
N SER A 197 2.81 -12.05 -9.96
CA SER A 197 1.97 -12.93 -9.12
C SER A 197 0.73 -12.28 -8.48
N SER A 198 0.55 -10.96 -8.57
CA SER A 198 -0.70 -10.33 -8.14
C SER A 198 -1.91 -10.94 -8.86
N ARG A 199 -3.05 -11.10 -8.16
CA ARG A 199 -4.27 -11.77 -8.67
C ARG A 199 -4.11 -13.25 -9.00
N THR A 200 -3.06 -13.89 -8.49
CA THR A 200 -2.84 -15.33 -8.62
C THR A 200 -2.65 -15.95 -7.23
N PRO A 201 -2.74 -17.29 -7.08
CA PRO A 201 -2.44 -17.95 -5.82
C PRO A 201 -1.05 -17.61 -5.26
N ASP A 202 -0.09 -17.34 -6.15
CA ASP A 202 1.30 -17.08 -5.78
C ASP A 202 1.52 -15.71 -5.10
N VAL A 203 0.51 -14.83 -5.07
CA VAL A 203 0.59 -13.54 -4.36
C VAL A 203 0.79 -13.72 -2.85
N VAL A 204 0.48 -14.90 -2.31
CA VAL A 204 0.76 -15.24 -0.91
C VAL A 204 2.26 -15.21 -0.60
N ASN A 205 3.13 -15.43 -1.59
CA ASN A 205 4.60 -15.47 -1.41
C ASN A 205 5.26 -14.10 -1.67
N ILE A 206 4.50 -13.00 -1.68
CA ILE A 206 4.99 -11.67 -2.08
C ILE A 206 6.12 -11.15 -1.15
N GLU A 207 6.18 -11.63 0.09
CA GLU A 207 7.25 -11.39 1.06
C GLU A 207 8.59 -12.06 0.70
N GLU A 208 8.61 -12.98 -0.26
CA GLU A 208 9.84 -13.58 -0.77
C GLU A 208 10.34 -12.90 -2.06
N THR A 209 9.45 -12.17 -2.74
CA THR A 209 9.72 -11.52 -4.03
C THR A 209 10.18 -10.07 -3.87
N THR A 210 10.83 -9.52 -4.91
CA THR A 210 11.41 -8.17 -4.87
C THR A 210 11.86 -7.69 -6.26
N ASN A 211 11.92 -6.37 -6.46
CA ASN A 211 12.63 -5.75 -7.59
C ASN A 211 13.98 -5.09 -7.19
N VAL A 212 14.37 -5.16 -5.92
CA VAL A 212 15.58 -4.51 -5.39
C VAL A 212 16.53 -5.48 -4.67
N ASN A 213 16.36 -6.78 -4.91
CA ASN A 213 17.18 -7.85 -4.31
C ASN A 213 17.16 -7.85 -2.77
N ILE A 214 16.02 -7.46 -2.19
CA ILE A 214 15.74 -7.54 -0.75
C ILE A 214 14.36 -8.21 -0.63
N PRO A 215 14.27 -9.49 -0.22
CA PRO A 215 13.01 -10.20 -0.10
C PRO A 215 11.94 -9.39 0.64
N GLY A 216 10.74 -9.34 0.07
CA GLY A 216 9.59 -8.65 0.64
C GLY A 216 9.67 -7.14 0.55
N ARG A 217 10.64 -6.58 -0.16
CA ARG A 217 10.74 -5.14 -0.43
C ARG A 217 10.63 -4.86 -1.91
N TRP A 218 9.69 -3.98 -2.24
CA TRP A 218 9.52 -3.43 -3.58
C TRP A 218 9.68 -1.92 -3.55
N VAL A 219 10.42 -1.35 -4.51
CA VAL A 219 10.70 0.09 -4.57
C VAL A 219 10.44 0.61 -5.97
N PHE A 220 9.62 1.64 -6.09
CA PHE A 220 9.17 2.17 -7.37
C PHE A 220 9.34 3.68 -7.42
N LYS A 221 9.69 4.21 -8.59
CA LYS A 221 9.55 5.62 -8.93
C LYS A 221 8.23 5.78 -9.68
N ILE A 222 7.36 6.67 -9.21
CA ILE A 222 5.94 6.67 -9.61
C ILE A 222 5.42 8.05 -10.06
N ASP A 223 6.29 9.05 -10.17
CA ASP A 223 5.92 10.38 -10.68
C ASP A 223 5.86 10.47 -12.22
N GLY A 224 6.46 9.51 -12.93
CA GLY A 224 6.48 9.47 -14.41
C GLY A 224 5.17 8.96 -15.01
N ARG A 225 5.08 8.83 -16.34
CA ARG A 225 3.90 8.21 -17.00
C ARG A 225 3.93 6.68 -16.94
N GLU A 226 5.07 6.10 -16.58
CA GLU A 226 5.30 4.66 -16.49
C GLU A 226 6.12 4.39 -15.21
N ILE A 227 6.09 3.14 -14.75
CA ILE A 227 6.78 2.64 -13.54
C ILE A 227 7.96 1.76 -13.94
#